data_AF-A0A372JMZ6-F1
#
_entry.id   AF-A0A372JMZ6-F1
#
_cell.length_a   1.000
_cell.length_b   1.000
_cell.length_c   1.000
_cell.angle_alpha   90.00
_cell.angle_beta   90.00
_cell.angle_gamma   90.00
#
_symmetry.space_group_name_H-M   'P 1'
#
loop_
_entity.id
_entity.type
_entity.pdbx_description
1 polymer ?
#
loop_
_entity_poly.entity_id
_entity_poly.type
_entity_poly.pdbx_seq_one_letter_code
_entity_poly.pdbx_strand_id
1 'polypeptide(L)'
;MGPEDFHRACADLAQAAINENPAFSDLMPQVMGMSQQVSPADLSAALPLIAEALPKAQPSLGGWLAVLSGSWVESGAAAEPVGLPLVERAGEVFAEAVAFARAWKEATGGTPPDMQDDGPSQEIVDVLVPRLADASVNAMLAWFSVPQFALAMTTVLQTSAMVRGAVPDRERRAEVAGRLVEYHPHMGYVQGVLRVLEGERLLVLDRASKRGWTVQIAGIGDNFQLHVLLGGALLGRPGCMPGEPLPPEWVAWFTDQDPDGRPIVSSPWNLVDGHGAWIYNEGVPADIPALNGTRVVVLDPPSYTRHFPAGRRFPMMDATLTVEGVHHPEDLADWWPHIAPDRGQ
;
A
#
# COMPACT_ATOMS: atom_id res chain seq x y z
N MET A 1 -21.02 -19.99 -21.48
CA MET A 1 -20.53 -20.71 -20.28
C MET A 1 -21.28 -20.15 -19.09
N GLY A 2 -21.83 -20.98 -18.21
CA GLY A 2 -22.67 -20.50 -17.10
C GLY A 2 -21.84 -20.12 -15.86
N PRO A 3 -22.34 -19.22 -14.98
CA PRO A 3 -21.70 -18.93 -13.70
C PRO A 3 -21.43 -20.17 -12.83
N GLU A 4 -22.31 -21.17 -12.89
CA GLU A 4 -22.15 -22.42 -12.13
C GLU A 4 -20.92 -23.23 -12.56
N ASP A 5 -20.60 -23.25 -13.86
CA ASP A 5 -19.42 -23.95 -14.37
C ASP A 5 -18.13 -23.27 -13.89
N PHE A 6 -18.12 -21.93 -13.85
CA PHE A 6 -16.99 -21.14 -13.34
C PHE A 6 -16.75 -21.37 -11.85
N HIS A 7 -17.80 -21.31 -11.03
CA HIS A 7 -17.66 -21.55 -9.58
C HIS A 7 -17.19 -22.97 -9.28
N ARG A 8 -17.66 -23.97 -10.03
CA ARG A 8 -17.17 -25.36 -9.91
C ARG A 8 -15.69 -25.46 -10.25
N ALA A 9 -15.26 -24.85 -11.36
CA ALA A 9 -13.84 -24.83 -11.74
C ALA A 9 -12.96 -24.12 -10.69
N CYS A 10 -13.45 -23.05 -10.06
CA CYS A 10 -12.75 -22.38 -8.97
C CYS A 10 -12.63 -23.27 -7.72
N ALA A 11 -13.69 -24.00 -7.37
CA ALA A 11 -13.65 -24.96 -6.26
C ALA A 11 -12.66 -26.11 -6.53
N ASP A 12 -12.65 -26.65 -7.75
CA ASP A 12 -11.72 -27.70 -8.16
C ASP A 12 -10.26 -27.20 -8.12
N LEU A 13 -10.01 -25.97 -8.61
CA LEU A 13 -8.68 -25.33 -8.53
C LEU A 13 -8.23 -25.12 -7.09
N ALA A 14 -9.10 -24.59 -6.23
CA ALA A 14 -8.84 -24.37 -4.82
C ALA A 14 -8.51 -25.69 -4.11
N GLN A 15 -9.30 -26.74 -4.36
CA GLN A 15 -9.06 -28.05 -3.78
C GLN A 15 -7.79 -28.71 -4.30
N ALA A 16 -7.46 -28.52 -5.58
CA ALA A 16 -6.22 -28.97 -6.18
C ALA A 16 -5.01 -28.29 -5.52
N ALA A 17 -5.11 -26.99 -5.21
CA ALA A 17 -4.06 -26.26 -4.50
C ALA A 17 -3.83 -26.79 -3.09
N ILE A 18 -4.91 -27.06 -2.34
CA ILE A 18 -4.87 -27.59 -0.97
C ILE A 18 -4.23 -28.99 -0.93
N ASN A 19 -4.57 -29.83 -1.90
CA ASN A 19 -4.12 -31.22 -1.94
C ASN A 19 -2.80 -31.40 -2.72
N GLU A 20 -2.16 -30.30 -3.15
CA GLU A 20 -0.97 -30.33 -4.01
C GLU A 20 -1.15 -31.21 -5.26
N ASN A 21 -2.37 -31.21 -5.79
CA ASN A 21 -2.75 -32.08 -6.90
C ASN A 21 -2.14 -31.56 -8.21
N PRO A 22 -1.44 -32.39 -9.00
CA PRO A 22 -0.87 -32.01 -10.29
C PRO A 22 -1.88 -31.39 -11.27
N ALA A 23 -3.17 -31.69 -11.12
CA ALA A 23 -4.25 -31.07 -11.90
C ALA A 23 -4.33 -29.55 -11.77
N PHE A 24 -3.72 -28.95 -10.73
CA PHE A 24 -3.66 -27.49 -10.55
C PHE A 24 -3.11 -26.79 -11.80
N SER A 25 -2.06 -27.33 -12.41
CA SER A 25 -1.40 -26.74 -13.59
C SER A 25 -2.31 -26.66 -14.81
N ASP A 26 -3.27 -27.58 -14.95
CA ASP A 26 -4.24 -27.58 -16.04
C ASP A 26 -5.48 -26.73 -15.70
N LEU A 27 -5.91 -26.75 -14.43
CA LEU A 27 -7.07 -26.00 -13.94
C LEU A 27 -6.81 -24.49 -13.92
N MET A 28 -5.59 -24.05 -13.60
CA MET A 28 -5.24 -22.64 -13.50
C MET A 28 -5.47 -21.86 -14.81
N PRO A 29 -4.91 -22.24 -15.97
CA PRO A 29 -5.18 -21.54 -17.23
C PRO A 29 -6.64 -21.66 -17.66
N GLN A 30 -7.33 -22.75 -17.32
CA GLN A 30 -8.76 -22.89 -17.57
C GLN A 30 -9.56 -21.83 -16.80
N VAL A 31 -9.38 -21.73 -15.48
CA VAL A 31 -10.07 -20.75 -14.64
C VAL A 31 -9.75 -19.31 -15.08
N MET A 32 -8.49 -19.02 -15.43
CA MET A 32 -8.09 -17.72 -16.00
C MET A 32 -8.81 -17.40 -17.33
N GLY A 33 -8.99 -18.39 -18.21
CA GLY A 33 -9.74 -18.20 -19.46
C GLY A 33 -11.23 -17.99 -19.22
N MET A 34 -11.81 -18.69 -18.24
CA MET A 34 -13.21 -18.54 -17.85
C MET A 34 -13.48 -17.19 -17.20
N SER A 35 -12.56 -16.68 -16.38
CA SER A 35 -12.73 -15.40 -15.67
C SER A 35 -12.85 -14.20 -16.61
N GLN A 36 -12.32 -14.30 -17.84
CA GLN A 36 -12.47 -13.26 -18.86
C GLN A 36 -13.89 -13.17 -19.46
N GLN A 37 -14.75 -14.14 -19.18
CA GLN A 37 -16.08 -14.27 -19.80
C GLN A 37 -17.24 -14.10 -18.80
N VAL A 38 -16.93 -13.96 -17.51
CA VAL A 38 -17.92 -13.82 -16.44
C VAL A 38 -17.97 -12.38 -15.93
N SER A 39 -19.04 -12.03 -15.21
CA SER A 39 -19.19 -10.67 -14.69
C SER A 39 -18.31 -10.44 -13.45
N PRO A 40 -17.99 -9.18 -13.11
CA PRO A 40 -17.31 -8.87 -11.85
C PRO A 40 -18.05 -9.37 -10.59
N ALA A 41 -19.38 -9.48 -10.66
CA ALA A 41 -20.19 -10.07 -9.58
C ALA A 41 -19.93 -11.58 -9.43
N ASP A 42 -19.78 -12.30 -10.54
CA ASP A 42 -19.43 -13.73 -10.53
C ASP A 42 -18.00 -13.95 -10.00
N LEU A 43 -17.04 -13.09 -10.40
CA LEU A 43 -15.69 -13.10 -9.85
C LEU A 43 -15.71 -12.89 -8.33
N SER A 44 -16.47 -11.89 -7.87
CA SER A 44 -16.62 -11.58 -6.45
C SER A 44 -17.22 -12.75 -5.66
N ALA A 45 -18.20 -13.44 -6.24
CA ALA A 45 -18.85 -14.60 -5.62
C ALA A 45 -17.93 -15.83 -5.54
N ALA A 46 -16.93 -15.94 -6.41
CA ALA A 46 -15.94 -17.02 -6.38
C ALA A 46 -14.75 -16.77 -5.43
N LEU A 47 -14.42 -15.51 -5.12
CA LEU A 47 -13.29 -15.15 -4.25
C LEU A 47 -13.29 -15.82 -2.85
N PRO A 48 -14.43 -16.05 -2.15
CA PRO A 48 -14.44 -16.80 -0.90
C PRO A 48 -13.80 -18.20 -0.99
N LEU A 49 -13.96 -18.89 -2.12
CA LEU A 49 -13.36 -20.22 -2.33
C LEU A 49 -11.83 -20.14 -2.37
N ILE A 50 -11.32 -19.11 -3.03
CA ILE A 50 -9.87 -18.85 -3.12
C ILE A 50 -9.33 -18.42 -1.75
N ALA A 51 -10.06 -17.54 -1.06
CA ALA A 51 -9.71 -17.07 0.28
C ALA A 51 -9.57 -18.22 1.30
N GLU A 52 -10.45 -19.23 1.23
CA GLU A 52 -10.36 -20.40 2.10
C GLU A 52 -9.15 -21.31 1.79
N ALA A 53 -8.73 -21.36 0.52
CA ALA A 53 -7.60 -22.18 0.09
C ALA A 53 -6.23 -21.55 0.38
N LEU A 54 -6.12 -20.22 0.35
CA LEU A 54 -4.87 -19.48 0.58
C LEU A 54 -4.06 -19.93 1.81
N PRO A 55 -4.63 -20.03 3.03
CA PRO A 55 -3.87 -20.44 4.21
C PRO A 55 -3.50 -21.93 4.23
N LYS A 56 -4.16 -22.76 3.39
CA LYS A 56 -3.98 -24.22 3.36
C LYS A 56 -3.02 -24.66 2.24
N ALA A 57 -2.85 -23.84 1.21
CA ALA A 57 -1.96 -24.13 0.08
C ALA A 57 -0.49 -23.86 0.43
N GLN A 58 0.40 -24.69 -0.09
CA GLN A 58 1.84 -24.41 -0.09
C GLN A 58 2.13 -23.05 -0.75
N PRO A 59 3.19 -22.32 -0.35
CA PRO A 59 3.43 -20.95 -0.82
C PRO A 59 3.41 -20.78 -2.35
N SER A 60 3.98 -21.73 -3.09
CA SER A 60 4.06 -21.68 -4.56
C SER A 60 2.68 -21.72 -5.23
N LEU A 61 1.77 -22.60 -4.79
CA LEU A 61 0.40 -22.67 -5.31
C LEU A 61 -0.45 -21.52 -4.76
N GLY A 62 -0.26 -21.16 -3.49
CA GLY A 62 -0.90 -20.01 -2.87
C GLY A 62 -0.55 -18.69 -3.58
N GLY A 63 0.67 -18.53 -4.07
CA GLY A 63 1.08 -17.38 -4.88
C GLY A 63 0.26 -17.24 -6.16
N TRP A 64 0.02 -18.35 -6.87
CA TRP A 64 -0.83 -18.33 -8.07
C TRP A 64 -2.31 -18.05 -7.76
N LEU A 65 -2.83 -18.56 -6.65
CA LEU A 65 -4.15 -18.20 -6.14
C LEU A 65 -4.23 -16.71 -5.77
N ALA A 66 -3.16 -16.14 -5.21
CA ALA A 66 -3.08 -14.72 -4.91
C ALA A 66 -3.11 -13.88 -6.21
N VAL A 67 -2.31 -14.25 -7.22
CA VAL A 67 -2.31 -13.58 -8.54
C VAL A 67 -3.69 -13.62 -9.18
N LEU A 68 -4.37 -14.77 -9.15
CA LEU A 68 -5.75 -14.90 -9.63
C LEU A 68 -6.68 -13.90 -8.93
N SER A 69 -6.61 -13.85 -7.60
CA SER A 69 -7.42 -12.95 -6.77
C SER A 69 -7.16 -11.48 -7.10
N GLY A 70 -5.88 -11.08 -7.21
CA GLY A 70 -5.48 -9.73 -7.59
C GLY A 70 -5.98 -9.35 -8.97
N SER A 71 -5.84 -10.23 -9.96
CA SER A 71 -6.33 -10.01 -11.32
C SER A 71 -7.85 -9.84 -11.39
N TRP A 72 -8.61 -10.60 -10.59
CA TRP A 72 -10.07 -10.45 -10.52
C TRP A 72 -10.49 -9.13 -9.87
N VAL A 73 -9.79 -8.70 -8.82
CA VAL A 73 -10.02 -7.39 -8.19
C VAL A 73 -9.70 -6.25 -9.15
N GLU A 74 -8.59 -6.34 -9.88
CA GLU A 74 -8.25 -5.38 -10.95
C GLU A 74 -9.33 -5.35 -12.05
N SER A 75 -9.98 -6.48 -12.31
CA SER A 75 -11.11 -6.61 -13.25
C SER A 75 -12.47 -6.18 -12.67
N GLY A 76 -12.49 -5.60 -11.46
CA GLY A 76 -13.68 -5.04 -10.83
C GLY A 76 -14.39 -5.95 -9.81
N ALA A 77 -13.80 -7.08 -9.41
CA ALA A 77 -14.32 -7.88 -8.31
C ALA A 77 -14.16 -7.14 -6.96
N ALA A 78 -15.09 -7.36 -6.04
CA ALA A 78 -15.00 -6.87 -4.67
C ALA A 78 -13.79 -7.51 -3.97
N ALA A 79 -12.90 -6.71 -3.41
CA ALA A 79 -11.66 -7.20 -2.79
C ALA A 79 -11.88 -7.85 -1.42
N GLU A 80 -12.99 -7.53 -0.76
CA GLU A 80 -13.19 -7.81 0.66
C GLU A 80 -13.34 -9.29 1.01
N PRO A 81 -13.95 -10.16 0.18
CA PRO A 81 -13.97 -11.59 0.43
C PRO A 81 -12.58 -12.23 0.55
N VAL A 82 -11.55 -11.69 -0.12
CA VAL A 82 -10.20 -12.26 -0.15
C VAL A 82 -9.16 -11.39 0.57
N GLY A 83 -9.48 -10.13 0.86
CA GLY A 83 -8.50 -9.13 1.24
C GLY A 83 -7.69 -9.46 2.48
N LEU A 84 -8.35 -9.65 3.63
CA LEU A 84 -7.65 -10.00 4.87
C LEU A 84 -6.97 -11.39 4.81
N PRO A 85 -7.61 -12.46 4.30
CA PRO A 85 -6.95 -13.75 4.12
C PRO A 85 -5.68 -13.67 3.27
N LEU A 86 -5.69 -12.87 2.20
CA LEU A 86 -4.51 -12.65 1.36
C LEU A 86 -3.43 -11.88 2.09
N VAL A 87 -3.78 -10.82 2.83
CA VAL A 87 -2.82 -10.03 3.62
C VAL A 87 -2.19 -10.86 4.73
N GLU A 88 -2.96 -11.72 5.40
CA GLU A 88 -2.46 -12.65 6.40
C GLU A 88 -1.46 -13.63 5.78
N ARG A 89 -1.85 -14.33 4.72
CA ARG A 89 -1.00 -15.30 4.05
C ARG A 89 0.26 -14.67 3.45
N ALA A 90 0.14 -13.49 2.83
CA ALA A 90 1.29 -12.74 2.34
C ALA A 90 2.26 -12.37 3.47
N GLY A 91 1.75 -11.98 4.64
CA GLY A 91 2.56 -11.67 5.82
C GLY A 91 3.39 -12.86 6.32
N GLU A 92 2.81 -14.06 6.31
CA GLU A 92 3.52 -15.31 6.63
C GLU A 92 4.63 -15.59 5.61
N VAL A 93 4.28 -15.54 4.33
CA VAL A 93 5.23 -15.77 3.22
C VAL A 93 6.40 -14.78 3.28
N PHE A 94 6.12 -13.49 3.54
CA PHE A 94 7.19 -12.49 3.66
C PHE A 94 8.07 -12.74 4.89
N ALA A 95 7.50 -13.15 6.02
CA ALA A 95 8.28 -13.49 7.20
C ALA A 95 9.20 -14.71 6.96
N GLU A 96 8.70 -15.71 6.24
CA GLU A 96 9.46 -16.90 5.85
C GLU A 96 10.56 -16.56 4.83
N ALA A 97 10.27 -15.72 3.85
CA ALA A 97 11.24 -15.21 2.88
C ALA A 97 12.37 -14.40 3.56
N VAL A 98 12.03 -13.62 4.59
CA VAL A 98 13.03 -12.94 5.43
C VAL A 98 13.89 -13.95 6.19
N ALA A 99 13.31 -15.05 6.67
CA ALA A 99 14.08 -16.11 7.31
C ALA A 99 15.00 -16.83 6.31
N PHE A 100 14.54 -17.06 5.08
CA PHE A 100 15.35 -17.56 3.97
C PHE A 100 16.55 -16.66 3.69
N ALA A 101 16.35 -15.35 3.47
CA ALA A 101 17.43 -14.42 3.15
C ALA A 101 18.52 -14.41 4.24
N ARG A 102 18.10 -14.41 5.51
CA ARG A 102 19.02 -14.48 6.64
C ARG A 102 19.80 -15.80 6.64
N ALA A 103 19.11 -16.94 6.54
CA ALA A 103 19.75 -18.26 6.55
C ALA A 103 20.75 -18.42 5.39
N TRP A 104 20.38 -17.96 4.19
CA TRP A 104 21.26 -17.96 3.03
C TRP A 104 22.53 -17.15 3.28
N LYS A 105 22.38 -15.89 3.70
CA LYS A 105 23.52 -14.99 3.96
C LYS A 105 24.45 -15.56 5.01
N GLU A 106 23.91 -16.20 6.05
CA GLU A 106 24.75 -16.81 7.08
C GLU A 106 25.44 -18.11 6.64
N ALA A 107 24.88 -18.83 5.67
CA ALA A 107 25.44 -20.07 5.13
C ALA A 107 26.49 -19.82 4.04
N THR A 108 26.26 -18.83 3.17
CA THR A 108 27.07 -18.60 1.96
C THR A 108 27.90 -17.32 2.02
N GLY A 109 27.52 -16.36 2.87
CA GLY A 109 28.09 -15.00 2.85
C GLY A 109 27.70 -14.16 1.63
N GLY A 110 26.90 -14.71 0.70
CA GLY A 110 26.54 -14.09 -0.58
C GLY A 110 25.09 -13.63 -0.66
N THR A 111 24.73 -13.10 -1.82
CA THR A 111 23.35 -12.73 -2.17
C THR A 111 22.51 -14.00 -2.37
N PRO A 112 21.26 -14.04 -1.89
CA PRO A 112 20.34 -15.14 -2.19
C PRO A 112 20.02 -15.24 -3.69
N PRO A 113 19.48 -16.39 -4.16
CA PRO A 113 18.97 -16.52 -5.53
C PRO A 113 17.93 -15.45 -5.83
N ASP A 114 17.87 -15.00 -7.08
CA ASP A 114 16.88 -14.00 -7.51
C ASP A 114 15.47 -14.60 -7.44
N MET A 115 14.49 -13.85 -6.95
CA MET A 115 13.12 -14.35 -6.74
C MET A 115 12.36 -14.61 -8.05
N GLN A 116 12.81 -14.03 -9.18
CA GLN A 116 12.12 -14.07 -10.46
C GLN A 116 12.91 -14.83 -11.53
N ASP A 117 14.23 -14.65 -11.54
CA ASP A 117 15.11 -15.22 -12.57
C ASP A 117 15.58 -16.64 -12.22
N ASP A 118 15.68 -16.96 -10.93
CA ASP A 118 16.00 -18.31 -10.45
C ASP A 118 14.73 -19.10 -10.07
N GLY A 119 14.89 -20.38 -9.73
CA GLY A 119 13.79 -21.24 -9.32
C GLY A 119 14.13 -22.13 -8.12
N PRO A 120 13.11 -22.73 -7.49
CA PRO A 120 13.31 -23.67 -6.39
C PRO A 120 14.14 -24.88 -6.85
N SER A 121 15.11 -25.28 -6.03
CA SER A 121 15.99 -26.41 -6.33
C SER A 121 16.42 -27.15 -5.07
N GLN A 122 16.84 -28.41 -5.22
CA GLN A 122 17.32 -29.19 -4.09
C GLN A 122 18.61 -28.60 -3.51
N GLU A 123 19.48 -28.02 -4.34
CA GLU A 123 20.72 -27.38 -3.90
C GLU A 123 20.42 -26.20 -2.95
N ILE A 124 19.38 -25.42 -3.24
CA ILE A 124 18.95 -24.34 -2.34
C ILE A 124 18.49 -24.92 -0.99
N VAL A 125 17.71 -26.00 -1.01
CA VAL A 125 17.28 -26.67 0.23
C VAL A 125 18.48 -27.16 1.03
N ASP A 126 19.45 -27.81 0.39
CA ASP A 126 20.65 -28.34 1.04
C ASP A 126 21.47 -27.24 1.73
N VAL A 127 21.52 -26.03 1.15
CA VAL A 127 22.15 -24.85 1.77
C VAL A 127 21.41 -24.39 3.02
N LEU A 128 20.07 -24.49 3.04
CA LEU A 128 19.23 -24.00 4.13
C LEU A 128 19.07 -24.99 5.28
N VAL A 129 19.13 -26.31 5.02
CA VAL A 129 18.93 -27.38 6.00
C VAL A 129 19.73 -27.19 7.30
N PRO A 130 21.02 -26.81 7.27
CA PRO A 130 21.80 -26.58 8.49
C PRO A 130 21.26 -25.46 9.40
N ARG A 131 20.39 -24.58 8.89
CA ARG A 131 19.87 -23.40 9.61
C ARG A 131 18.39 -23.47 9.89
N LEU A 132 17.60 -23.97 8.96
CA LEU A 132 16.13 -23.98 9.03
C LEU A 132 15.55 -25.38 9.25
N ALA A 133 16.37 -26.44 9.18
CA ALA A 133 15.94 -27.83 9.34
C ALA A 133 14.69 -28.12 8.48
N ASP A 134 13.61 -28.60 9.09
CA ASP A 134 12.37 -28.99 8.42
C ASP A 134 11.66 -27.80 7.73
N ALA A 135 11.97 -26.56 8.10
CA ALA A 135 11.39 -25.37 7.48
C ALA A 135 12.07 -24.97 6.16
N SER A 136 13.17 -25.62 5.76
CA SER A 136 13.98 -25.24 4.59
C SER A 136 13.18 -25.21 3.29
N VAL A 137 12.36 -26.24 3.05
CA VAL A 137 11.55 -26.34 1.82
C VAL A 137 10.51 -25.21 1.79
N ASN A 138 9.77 -25.03 2.89
CA ASN A 138 8.74 -24.01 2.95
C ASN A 138 9.32 -22.59 2.84
N ALA A 139 10.45 -22.30 3.48
CA ALA A 139 11.15 -21.03 3.36
C ALA A 139 11.65 -20.75 1.94
N MET A 140 12.15 -21.77 1.24
CA MET A 140 12.50 -21.67 -0.18
C MET A 140 11.26 -21.37 -1.04
N LEU A 141 10.17 -22.11 -0.86
CA LEU A 141 8.94 -21.85 -1.62
C LEU A 141 8.39 -20.46 -1.34
N ALA A 142 8.42 -20.01 -0.09
CA ALA A 142 8.02 -18.66 0.29
C ALA A 142 8.87 -17.59 -0.39
N TRP A 143 10.19 -17.76 -0.43
CA TRP A 143 11.11 -16.86 -1.14
C TRP A 143 10.70 -16.62 -2.59
N PHE A 144 10.48 -17.70 -3.35
CA PHE A 144 10.09 -17.62 -4.75
C PHE A 144 8.62 -17.23 -4.99
N SER A 145 7.81 -17.17 -3.92
CA SER A 145 6.40 -16.77 -3.99
C SER A 145 6.18 -15.29 -3.64
N VAL A 146 7.22 -14.60 -3.15
CA VAL A 146 7.13 -13.18 -2.76
C VAL A 146 6.58 -12.30 -3.90
N PRO A 147 7.07 -12.39 -5.16
CA PRO A 147 6.58 -11.51 -6.24
C PRO A 147 5.07 -11.63 -6.47
N GLN A 148 4.52 -12.85 -6.41
CA GLN A 148 3.10 -13.14 -6.63
C GLN A 148 2.24 -12.53 -5.52
N PHE A 149 2.62 -12.75 -4.26
CA PHE A 149 1.90 -12.17 -3.12
C PHE A 149 2.04 -10.65 -3.07
N ALA A 150 3.22 -10.11 -3.40
CA ALA A 150 3.47 -8.67 -3.42
C ALA A 150 2.59 -7.95 -4.44
N LEU A 151 2.48 -8.52 -5.66
CA LEU A 151 1.61 -8.00 -6.72
C LEU A 151 0.14 -8.01 -6.25
N ALA A 152 -0.37 -9.16 -5.84
CA ALA A 152 -1.78 -9.32 -5.49
C ALA A 152 -2.19 -8.49 -4.27
N MET A 153 -1.35 -8.45 -3.24
CA MET A 153 -1.57 -7.65 -2.04
C MET A 153 -1.58 -6.16 -2.36
N THR A 154 -0.68 -5.71 -3.23
CA THR A 154 -0.63 -4.31 -3.68
C THR A 154 -1.91 -3.92 -4.41
N THR A 155 -2.44 -4.77 -5.30
CA THR A 155 -3.71 -4.53 -5.99
C THR A 155 -4.88 -4.46 -5.00
N VAL A 156 -5.06 -5.49 -4.18
CA VAL A 156 -6.15 -5.57 -3.19
C VAL A 156 -6.15 -4.35 -2.26
N LEU A 157 -4.98 -3.97 -1.75
CA LEU A 157 -4.87 -2.84 -0.84
C LEU A 157 -5.11 -1.52 -1.57
N GLN A 158 -4.69 -1.32 -2.81
CA GLN A 158 -5.03 -0.07 -3.51
C GLN A 158 -6.54 0.07 -3.77
N THR A 159 -7.20 -1.02 -4.15
CA THR A 159 -8.60 -0.99 -4.58
C THR A 159 -9.62 -0.90 -3.42
N SER A 160 -9.29 -1.37 -2.21
CA SER A 160 -10.23 -1.34 -1.08
C SER A 160 -9.68 -0.64 0.16
N ALA A 161 -10.21 0.56 0.43
CA ALA A 161 -10.01 1.28 1.68
C ALA A 161 -10.49 0.49 2.91
N MET A 162 -11.56 -0.31 2.76
CA MET A 162 -12.07 -1.16 3.82
C MET A 162 -11.06 -2.23 4.21
N VAL A 163 -10.44 -2.91 3.24
CA VAL A 163 -9.39 -3.90 3.52
C VAL A 163 -8.18 -3.21 4.15
N ARG A 164 -7.67 -2.12 3.56
CA ARG A 164 -6.51 -1.37 4.11
C ARG A 164 -6.72 -0.95 5.56
N GLY A 165 -7.90 -0.40 5.87
CA GLY A 165 -8.25 0.06 7.21
C GLY A 165 -8.41 -1.07 8.23
N ALA A 166 -8.74 -2.27 7.77
CA ALA A 166 -8.95 -3.44 8.62
C ALA A 166 -7.68 -4.27 8.89
N VAL A 167 -6.56 -3.99 8.20
CA VAL A 167 -5.31 -4.74 8.39
C VAL A 167 -4.78 -4.52 9.82
N PRO A 168 -4.56 -5.60 10.62
CA PRO A 168 -3.93 -5.48 11.92
C PRO A 168 -2.40 -5.35 11.80
N ASP A 169 -1.78 -4.73 12.79
CA ASP A 169 -0.31 -4.61 12.92
C ASP A 169 0.40 -4.08 11.66
N ARG A 170 -0.23 -3.10 10.98
CA ARG A 170 0.24 -2.55 9.69
C ARG A 170 1.71 -2.14 9.71
N GLU A 171 2.15 -1.49 10.78
CA GLU A 171 3.53 -1.01 10.91
C GLU A 171 4.54 -2.17 10.93
N ARG A 172 4.25 -3.22 11.71
CA ARG A 172 5.08 -4.43 11.75
C ARG A 172 5.09 -5.15 10.40
N ARG A 173 3.95 -5.23 9.71
CA ARG A 173 3.86 -5.82 8.36
C ARG A 173 4.66 -5.01 7.34
N ALA A 174 4.60 -3.68 7.43
CA ALA A 174 5.38 -2.78 6.58
C ALA A 174 6.89 -2.91 6.85
N GLU A 175 7.31 -3.11 8.10
CA GLU A 175 8.71 -3.39 8.45
C GLU A 175 9.19 -4.70 7.82
N VAL A 176 8.39 -5.77 7.90
CA VAL A 176 8.72 -7.06 7.26
C VAL A 176 8.84 -6.89 5.74
N ALA A 177 7.90 -6.20 5.10
CA ALA A 177 7.98 -5.87 3.68
C ALA A 177 9.25 -5.06 3.33
N GLY A 178 9.58 -4.08 4.16
CA GLY A 178 10.77 -3.23 4.03
C GLY A 178 12.09 -4.01 3.99
N ARG A 179 12.17 -5.12 4.73
CA ARG A 179 13.36 -6.00 4.75
C ARG A 179 13.55 -6.78 3.45
N LEU A 180 12.52 -6.87 2.60
CA LEU A 180 12.59 -7.56 1.31
C LEU A 180 12.83 -6.60 0.14
N VAL A 181 12.82 -5.27 0.36
CA VAL A 181 13.02 -4.26 -0.69
C VAL A 181 14.38 -4.40 -1.39
N GLU A 182 15.42 -4.77 -0.63
CA GLU A 182 16.76 -4.98 -1.21
C GLU A 182 16.84 -6.17 -2.18
N TYR A 183 15.91 -7.13 -2.08
CA TYR A 183 15.86 -8.34 -2.90
C TYR A 183 14.80 -8.26 -4.00
N HIS A 184 13.71 -7.53 -3.75
CA HIS A 184 12.64 -7.34 -4.73
C HIS A 184 12.06 -5.91 -4.60
N PRO A 185 12.43 -4.98 -5.51
CA PRO A 185 12.07 -3.57 -5.41
C PRO A 185 10.55 -3.28 -5.30
N HIS A 186 9.70 -4.17 -5.85
CA HIS A 186 8.24 -4.02 -5.74
C HIS A 186 7.74 -4.09 -4.29
N MET A 187 8.50 -4.70 -3.37
CA MET A 187 8.18 -4.68 -1.94
C MET A 187 8.12 -3.27 -1.35
N GLY A 188 8.73 -2.27 -2.00
CA GLY A 188 8.60 -0.86 -1.61
C GLY A 188 7.18 -0.32 -1.80
N TYR A 189 6.40 -0.89 -2.73
CA TYR A 189 4.98 -0.57 -2.90
C TYR A 189 4.14 -1.24 -1.81
N VAL A 190 4.40 -2.51 -1.49
CA VAL A 190 3.75 -3.23 -0.37
C VAL A 190 3.98 -2.49 0.95
N GLN A 191 5.24 -2.14 1.23
CA GLN A 191 5.62 -1.36 2.39
C GLN A 191 4.88 -0.01 2.41
N GLY A 192 4.84 0.71 1.29
CA GLY A 192 4.19 2.01 1.21
C GLY A 192 2.68 1.93 1.42
N VAL A 193 1.98 1.01 0.74
CA VAL A 193 0.51 0.91 0.80
C VAL A 193 0.03 0.48 2.20
N LEU A 194 0.81 -0.36 2.91
CA LEU A 194 0.52 -0.72 4.31
C LEU A 194 0.60 0.48 5.26
N ARG A 195 1.34 1.54 4.88
CA ARG A 195 1.51 2.76 5.68
C ARG A 195 0.53 3.87 5.28
N VAL A 196 -0.35 3.63 4.31
CA VAL A 196 -1.41 4.58 3.96
C VAL A 196 -2.40 4.68 5.12
N LEU A 197 -2.71 5.93 5.47
CA LEU A 197 -3.64 6.24 6.54
C LEU A 197 -5.07 6.27 5.99
N GLU A 198 -6.01 5.70 6.75
CA GLU A 198 -7.45 5.67 6.41
C GLU A 198 -8.22 6.45 7.46
N GLY A 199 -8.75 7.62 7.09
CA GLY A 199 -9.55 8.46 7.97
C GLY A 199 -8.75 9.17 9.08
N GLU A 200 -7.44 9.35 8.91
CA GLU A 200 -6.59 10.03 9.89
C GLU A 200 -6.92 11.52 9.98
N ARG A 201 -6.99 12.03 11.21
CA ARG A 201 -7.13 13.47 11.46
C ARG A 201 -5.77 14.15 11.61
N LEU A 202 -5.56 15.22 10.85
CA LEU A 202 -4.41 16.10 10.98
C LEU A 202 -4.86 17.48 11.47
N LEU A 203 -4.03 18.12 12.28
CA LEU A 203 -4.13 19.56 12.53
C LEU A 203 -3.17 20.29 11.58
N VAL A 204 -3.73 21.07 10.67
CA VAL A 204 -2.96 21.88 9.72
C VAL A 204 -2.91 23.31 10.23
N LEU A 205 -1.74 23.90 10.37
CA LEU A 205 -1.54 25.24 10.91
C LEU A 205 -0.89 26.14 9.88
N ASP A 206 -1.43 27.34 9.68
CA ASP A 206 -0.71 28.41 8.97
C ASP A 206 -0.02 29.30 9.99
N ARG A 207 1.32 29.29 9.97
CA ARG A 207 2.12 30.04 10.93
C ARG A 207 1.92 31.54 10.81
N ALA A 208 1.73 32.05 9.58
CA ALA A 208 1.66 33.48 9.30
C ALA A 208 0.38 34.10 9.85
N SER A 209 -0.78 33.49 9.57
CA SER A 209 -2.07 34.00 10.06
C SER A 209 -2.46 33.49 11.45
N LYS A 210 -1.71 32.52 12.00
CA LYS A 210 -2.02 31.82 13.25
C LYS A 210 -3.34 31.06 13.25
N ARG A 211 -3.86 30.75 12.07
CA ARG A 211 -5.07 29.95 11.86
C ARG A 211 -4.73 28.48 11.68
N GLY A 212 -5.74 27.63 11.81
CA GLY A 212 -5.58 26.21 11.55
C GLY A 212 -6.84 25.54 11.06
N TRP A 213 -6.71 24.29 10.68
CA TRP A 213 -7.76 23.46 10.14
C TRP A 213 -7.60 22.03 10.64
N THR A 214 -8.69 21.43 11.10
CA THR A 214 -8.75 19.98 11.25
C THR A 214 -9.13 19.40 9.91
N VAL A 215 -8.29 18.52 9.37
CA VAL A 215 -8.57 17.81 8.12
C VAL A 215 -8.58 16.32 8.39
N GLN A 216 -9.44 15.59 7.67
CA GLN A 216 -9.41 14.14 7.61
C GLN A 216 -8.84 13.70 6.27
N ILE A 217 -7.86 12.81 6.30
CA ILE A 217 -7.20 12.24 5.11
C ILE A 217 -7.46 10.73 4.97
N ALA A 218 -7.57 10.26 3.75
CA ALA A 218 -7.54 8.84 3.42
C ALA A 218 -6.89 8.62 2.04
N GLY A 219 -6.23 7.48 1.84
CA GLY A 219 -5.72 7.11 0.51
C GLY A 219 -4.56 7.99 -0.02
N ILE A 220 -3.83 8.70 0.85
CA ILE A 220 -2.70 9.55 0.45
C ILE A 220 -1.40 8.74 0.53
N GLY A 221 -0.77 8.49 -0.61
CA GLY A 221 0.38 7.59 -0.76
C GLY A 221 1.74 8.20 -0.44
N ASP A 222 1.89 9.52 -0.55
CA ASP A 222 3.12 10.25 -0.24
C ASP A 222 2.83 11.71 0.08
N ASN A 223 3.88 12.44 0.49
CA ASN A 223 3.74 13.84 0.84
C ASN A 223 3.62 14.75 -0.40
N PHE A 224 4.06 14.33 -1.60
CA PHE A 224 3.78 15.05 -2.85
C PHE A 224 2.27 15.21 -3.06
N GLN A 225 1.52 14.13 -2.87
CA GLN A 225 0.06 14.13 -2.93
C GLN A 225 -0.56 14.95 -1.80
N LEU A 226 -0.04 14.87 -0.57
CA LEU A 226 -0.50 15.68 0.56
C LEU A 226 -0.40 17.18 0.28
N HIS A 227 0.71 17.65 -0.30
CA HIS A 227 0.91 19.05 -0.67
C HIS A 227 -0.23 19.58 -1.56
N VAL A 228 -0.58 18.83 -2.61
CA VAL A 228 -1.56 19.26 -3.61
C VAL A 228 -2.98 19.20 -3.04
N LEU A 229 -3.32 18.15 -2.29
CA LEU A 229 -4.65 17.99 -1.71
C LEU A 229 -4.93 19.04 -0.62
N LEU A 230 -3.95 19.38 0.21
CA LEU A 230 -4.06 20.53 1.12
C LEU A 230 -4.31 21.83 0.34
N GLY A 231 -3.65 21.97 -0.82
CA GLY A 231 -3.80 23.12 -1.72
C GLY A 231 -5.23 23.27 -2.21
N GLY A 232 -5.78 22.20 -2.78
CA GLY A 232 -7.15 22.18 -3.30
C GLY A 232 -8.23 22.37 -2.24
N ALA A 233 -7.95 21.98 -0.98
CA ALA A 233 -8.88 22.13 0.12
C ALA A 233 -8.84 23.51 0.78
N LEU A 234 -7.66 24.13 0.89
CA LEU A 234 -7.48 25.34 1.70
C LEU A 234 -7.39 26.64 0.89
N LEU A 235 -6.71 26.65 -0.26
CA LEU A 235 -6.40 27.89 -0.98
C LEU A 235 -7.60 28.48 -1.71
N GLY A 236 -7.84 29.77 -1.51
CA GLY A 236 -8.88 30.54 -2.18
C GLY A 236 -10.30 30.11 -1.82
N ARG A 237 -10.47 29.27 -0.78
CA ARG A 237 -11.77 28.81 -0.32
C ARG A 237 -12.36 29.74 0.76
N PRO A 238 -13.67 30.04 0.71
CA PRO A 238 -14.33 30.82 1.76
C PRO A 238 -14.09 30.22 3.14
N GLY A 239 -13.69 31.05 4.11
CA GLY A 239 -13.39 30.59 5.47
C GLY A 239 -12.06 29.84 5.63
N CYS A 240 -11.30 29.60 4.55
CA CYS A 240 -9.99 28.94 4.61
C CYS A 240 -8.86 29.93 4.31
N MET A 241 -7.81 29.53 3.59
CA MET A 241 -6.66 30.37 3.30
C MET A 241 -6.94 31.33 2.13
N PRO A 242 -6.52 32.60 2.23
CA PRO A 242 -6.52 33.50 1.09
C PRO A 242 -5.51 33.00 0.04
N GLY A 243 -5.75 33.32 -1.24
CA GLY A 243 -4.88 32.95 -2.34
C GLY A 243 -5.66 32.54 -3.59
N GLU A 244 -4.91 32.26 -4.66
CA GLU A 244 -5.49 31.68 -5.87
C GLU A 244 -5.70 30.17 -5.65
N PRO A 245 -6.90 29.63 -5.92
CA PRO A 245 -7.12 28.19 -5.90
C PRO A 245 -6.17 27.47 -6.86
N LEU A 246 -5.75 26.25 -6.50
CA LEU A 246 -5.02 25.40 -7.43
C LEU A 246 -5.91 25.03 -8.64
N PRO A 247 -5.32 24.79 -9.83
CA PRO A 247 -6.05 24.29 -10.97
C PRO A 247 -6.82 23.00 -10.63
N PRO A 248 -8.12 22.89 -10.94
CA PRO A 248 -8.94 21.72 -10.59
C PRO A 248 -8.37 20.40 -11.11
N GLU A 249 -7.75 20.41 -12.29
CA GLU A 249 -7.12 19.24 -12.90
C GLU A 249 -5.92 18.73 -12.09
N TRP A 250 -5.16 19.63 -11.45
CA TRP A 250 -4.08 19.21 -10.55
C TRP A 250 -4.65 18.45 -9.36
N VAL A 251 -5.72 18.97 -8.75
CA VAL A 251 -6.37 18.30 -7.63
C VAL A 251 -6.90 16.93 -8.06
N ALA A 252 -7.53 16.83 -9.23
CA ALA A 252 -8.03 15.57 -9.77
C ALA A 252 -6.91 14.53 -9.99
N TRP A 253 -5.76 14.93 -10.54
CA TRP A 253 -4.62 14.00 -10.76
C TRP A 253 -4.01 13.42 -9.48
N PHE A 254 -4.23 14.09 -8.35
CA PHE A 254 -3.81 13.64 -7.03
C PHE A 254 -4.98 13.07 -6.21
N THR A 255 -6.18 12.99 -6.79
CA THR A 255 -7.39 12.45 -6.15
C THR A 255 -7.75 11.10 -6.76
N ASP A 256 -8.14 11.09 -8.03
CA ASP A 256 -8.82 9.95 -8.67
C ASP A 256 -8.52 9.79 -10.17
N GLN A 257 -7.80 10.73 -10.79
CA GLN A 257 -7.50 10.71 -12.22
C GLN A 257 -6.00 10.54 -12.47
N ASP A 258 -5.67 10.00 -13.63
CA ASP A 258 -4.29 9.93 -14.09
C ASP A 258 -4.02 11.04 -15.12
N PRO A 259 -2.90 11.77 -15.01
CA PRO A 259 -2.55 12.79 -15.99
C PRO A 259 -2.12 12.19 -17.32
N ASP A 260 -2.40 12.89 -18.42
CA ASP A 260 -1.75 12.61 -19.69
C ASP A 260 -0.25 12.95 -19.60
N GLY A 261 0.61 11.94 -19.72
CA GLY A 261 2.05 12.12 -19.63
C GLY A 261 2.54 12.36 -18.20
N ARG A 262 3.40 13.35 -18.00
CA ARG A 262 4.00 13.69 -16.70
C ARG A 262 4.07 15.21 -16.50
N PRO A 263 2.93 15.91 -16.42
CA PRO A 263 2.91 17.35 -16.23
C PRO A 263 3.59 17.70 -14.90
N ILE A 264 4.27 18.84 -14.87
CA ILE A 264 4.96 19.33 -13.67
C ILE A 264 4.02 20.27 -12.92
N VAL A 265 3.79 19.99 -11.64
CA VAL A 265 3.02 20.83 -10.73
C VAL A 265 3.95 21.52 -9.74
N SER A 266 3.43 22.51 -9.02
CA SER A 266 4.17 23.18 -7.94
C SER A 266 3.40 23.18 -6.63
N SER A 267 4.13 23.22 -5.52
CA SER A 267 3.53 23.43 -4.20
C SER A 267 3.67 24.88 -3.73
N PRO A 268 2.63 25.45 -3.10
CA PRO A 268 2.66 26.82 -2.59
C PRO A 268 3.32 26.96 -1.21
N TRP A 269 3.76 25.88 -0.58
CA TRP A 269 4.29 25.90 0.79
C TRP A 269 5.34 24.81 1.04
N ASN A 270 6.04 25.00 2.15
CA ASN A 270 6.81 23.97 2.82
C ASN A 270 5.93 23.30 3.89
N LEU A 271 6.06 21.98 4.03
CA LEU A 271 5.43 21.22 5.10
C LEU A 271 6.47 20.96 6.20
N VAL A 272 6.12 21.32 7.43
CA VAL A 272 6.94 21.14 8.62
C VAL A 272 6.08 20.46 9.69
N ASP A 273 6.65 19.56 10.49
CA ASP A 273 5.91 18.94 11.60
C ASP A 273 5.80 19.86 12.82
N GLY A 274 5.01 19.47 13.82
CA GLY A 274 4.87 20.23 15.07
C GLY A 274 6.18 20.44 15.84
N HIS A 275 7.22 19.63 15.59
CA HIS A 275 8.53 19.71 16.22
C HIS A 275 9.55 20.54 15.39
N GLY A 276 9.12 21.08 14.24
CA GLY A 276 9.95 21.91 13.39
C GLY A 276 10.87 21.13 12.46
N ALA A 277 10.64 19.83 12.26
CA ALA A 277 11.35 19.03 11.27
C ALA A 277 10.63 19.08 9.91
N TRP A 278 11.41 18.98 8.83
CA TRP A 278 10.88 18.94 7.48
C TRP A 278 10.06 17.69 7.23
N ILE A 279 8.85 17.87 6.71
CA ILE A 279 8.06 16.78 6.14
C ILE A 279 8.54 16.63 4.69
N TYR A 280 9.43 15.68 4.44
CA TYR A 280 10.01 15.45 3.13
C TYR A 280 8.99 14.85 2.16
N ASN A 281 9.04 15.28 0.90
CA ASN A 281 8.08 14.87 -0.13
C ASN A 281 8.13 13.35 -0.40
N GLU A 282 9.32 12.77 -0.35
CA GLU A 282 9.58 11.33 -0.54
C GLU A 282 9.04 10.46 0.61
N GLY A 283 8.72 11.07 1.75
CA GLY A 283 8.08 10.42 2.89
C GLY A 283 6.58 10.19 2.68
N VAL A 284 5.93 9.63 3.70
CA VAL A 284 4.49 9.39 3.74
C VAL A 284 3.84 10.11 4.92
N PRO A 285 2.52 10.39 4.88
CA PRO A 285 1.84 11.04 6.01
C PRO A 285 1.99 10.30 7.35
N ALA A 286 2.16 8.97 7.34
CA ALA A 286 2.39 8.19 8.54
C ALA A 286 3.73 8.49 9.24
N ASP A 287 4.72 9.05 8.53
CA ASP A 287 6.01 9.48 9.10
C ASP A 287 5.87 10.71 10.00
N ILE A 288 4.78 11.47 9.87
CA ILE A 288 4.56 12.68 10.66
C ILE A 288 4.33 12.28 12.13
N PRO A 289 5.18 12.72 13.06
CA PRO A 289 5.03 12.40 14.47
C PRO A 289 3.77 13.06 15.06
N ALA A 290 3.12 12.36 15.99
CA ALA A 290 2.02 12.93 16.73
C ALA A 290 2.53 13.86 17.84
N LEU A 291 2.00 15.08 17.89
CA LEU A 291 2.15 16.01 18.99
C LEU A 291 0.85 16.01 19.81
N ASN A 292 0.94 15.68 21.09
CA ASN A 292 -0.23 15.52 21.96
C ASN A 292 -1.29 14.55 21.39
N GLY A 293 -0.85 13.49 20.70
CA GLY A 293 -1.73 12.49 20.08
C GLY A 293 -2.35 12.90 18.75
N THR A 294 -1.99 14.06 18.18
CA THR A 294 -2.45 14.51 16.85
C THR A 294 -1.26 14.81 15.95
N ARG A 295 -1.30 14.37 14.70
CA ARG A 295 -0.30 14.75 13.71
C ARG A 295 -0.51 16.21 13.31
N VAL A 296 0.54 17.02 13.47
CA VAL A 296 0.50 18.45 13.16
C VAL A 296 1.33 18.74 11.93
N VAL A 297 0.71 19.40 10.95
CA VAL A 297 1.35 19.91 9.74
C VAL A 297 1.34 21.42 9.81
N VAL A 298 2.50 22.05 9.79
CA VAL A 298 2.67 23.49 9.72
C VAL A 298 3.00 23.88 8.28
N LEU A 299 2.20 24.79 7.73
CA LEU A 299 2.40 25.41 6.44
C LEU A 299 3.30 26.63 6.63
N ASP A 300 4.51 26.55 6.10
CA ASP A 300 5.46 27.66 6.10
C ASP A 300 5.67 28.18 4.67
N PRO A 301 5.97 29.48 4.49
CA PRO A 301 6.30 30.04 3.19
C PRO A 301 7.42 29.23 2.49
N PRO A 302 7.33 29.00 1.17
CA PRO A 302 8.34 28.27 0.46
C PRO A 302 9.66 29.07 0.44
N SER A 303 10.77 28.39 0.71
CA SER A 303 12.13 28.96 0.52
C SER A 303 12.50 29.05 -0.95
N TYR A 304 11.90 28.18 -1.76
CA TYR A 304 11.87 28.19 -3.22
C TYR A 304 10.63 27.42 -3.68
N THR A 305 10.15 27.71 -4.89
CA THR A 305 9.04 26.96 -5.47
C THR A 305 9.47 25.53 -5.77
N ARG A 306 8.82 24.56 -5.14
CA ARG A 306 9.05 23.14 -5.41
C ARG A 306 8.24 22.71 -6.62
N HIS A 307 8.86 21.95 -7.51
CA HIS A 307 8.26 21.40 -8.70
C HIS A 307 8.39 19.88 -8.69
N PHE A 308 7.35 19.16 -9.05
CA PHE A 308 7.36 17.69 -9.12
C PHE A 308 6.36 17.17 -10.15
N PRO A 309 6.56 15.95 -10.68
CA PRO A 309 5.59 15.31 -11.57
C PRO A 309 4.24 15.13 -10.90
N ALA A 310 3.15 15.35 -11.65
CA ALA A 310 1.80 15.04 -11.22
C ALA A 310 1.56 13.53 -11.16
N GLY A 311 0.65 13.13 -10.28
CA GLY A 311 0.11 11.78 -10.21
C GLY A 311 0.23 11.17 -8.83
N ARG A 312 -0.49 10.07 -8.64
CA ARG A 312 -0.52 9.32 -7.39
C ARG A 312 0.59 8.28 -7.38
N ARG A 313 1.24 8.08 -6.23
CA ARG A 313 2.16 6.94 -6.01
C ARG A 313 1.48 5.59 -6.25
N PHE A 314 0.18 5.52 -5.95
CA PHE A 314 -0.67 4.34 -6.05
C PHE A 314 -1.84 4.65 -6.98
N PRO A 315 -1.72 4.39 -8.30
CA PRO A 315 -2.70 4.84 -9.29
C PRO A 315 -4.10 4.22 -9.15
N MET A 316 -4.23 3.04 -8.56
CA MET A 316 -5.54 2.40 -8.35
C MET A 316 -6.23 2.86 -7.06
N MET A 317 -5.62 3.77 -6.30
CA MET A 317 -6.12 4.22 -5.02
C MET A 317 -6.61 5.66 -5.11
N ASP A 318 -7.89 5.85 -4.80
CA ASP A 318 -8.47 7.17 -4.66
C ASP A 318 -8.10 7.79 -3.32
N ALA A 319 -7.83 9.09 -3.33
CA ALA A 319 -7.53 9.86 -2.14
C ALA A 319 -8.69 10.76 -1.73
N THR A 320 -8.75 11.07 -0.44
CA THR A 320 -9.66 12.06 0.10
C THR A 320 -8.93 12.99 1.07
N LEU A 321 -9.30 14.27 1.03
CA LEU A 321 -8.93 15.25 2.03
C LEU A 321 -10.13 16.17 2.27
N THR A 322 -10.66 16.15 3.48
CA THR A 322 -11.83 16.95 3.85
C THR A 322 -11.50 17.88 5.02
N VAL A 323 -11.98 19.11 4.97
CA VAL A 323 -11.86 20.07 6.08
C VAL A 323 -13.03 19.83 7.02
N GLU A 324 -12.76 19.38 8.23
CA GLU A 324 -13.76 19.11 9.26
C GLU A 324 -13.99 20.30 10.19
N GLY A 325 -13.00 21.18 10.33
CA GLY A 325 -13.08 22.34 11.22
C GLY A 325 -12.10 23.44 10.83
N VAL A 326 -12.49 24.69 11.10
CA VAL A 326 -11.66 25.89 10.96
C VAL A 326 -11.39 26.43 12.35
N HIS A 327 -10.13 26.74 12.63
CA HIS A 327 -9.66 27.25 13.91
C HIS A 327 -9.11 28.65 13.76
N HIS A 328 -9.59 29.56 14.60
CA HIS A 328 -9.09 30.91 14.73
C HIS A 328 -7.90 30.97 15.71
N PRO A 329 -7.12 32.07 15.72
CA PRO A 329 -5.96 32.17 16.60
C PRO A 329 -6.26 31.91 18.07
N GLU A 330 -7.44 32.32 18.55
CA GLU A 330 -7.93 32.08 19.90
C GLU A 330 -8.14 30.59 20.22
N ASP A 331 -8.62 29.79 19.27
CA ASP A 331 -8.86 28.35 19.43
C ASP A 331 -7.54 27.57 19.56
N LEU A 332 -6.45 28.16 19.07
CA LEU A 332 -5.12 27.54 18.99
C LEU A 332 -4.14 28.10 20.05
N ALA A 333 -4.62 28.93 20.98
CA ALA A 333 -3.77 29.54 22.00
C ALA A 333 -2.97 28.51 22.81
N ASP A 334 -3.58 27.35 23.11
CA ASP A 334 -2.93 26.26 23.84
C ASP A 334 -2.03 25.39 22.94
N TRP A 335 -2.21 25.42 21.62
CA TRP A 335 -1.37 24.68 20.67
C TRP A 335 -0.05 25.38 20.39
N TRP A 336 -0.06 26.69 20.14
CA TRP A 336 1.13 27.43 19.71
C TRP A 336 2.36 27.30 20.62
N PRO A 337 2.24 27.23 21.96
CA PRO A 337 3.38 26.98 22.85
C PRO A 337 4.08 25.63 22.63
N HIS A 338 3.39 24.65 22.05
CA HIS A 338 3.94 23.33 21.73
C HIS A 338 4.52 23.23 20.32
N ILE A 339 4.24 24.22 19.45
CA ILE A 339 4.73 24.23 18.07
C ILE A 339 6.13 24.85 18.05
N ALA A 340 7.09 24.15 17.45
CA ALA A 340 8.43 24.68 17.28
C ALA A 340 8.40 26.01 16.50
N PRO A 341 9.25 26.98 16.85
CA PRO A 341 9.33 28.25 16.12
C PRO A 341 9.79 28.01 14.67
N ASP A 342 9.52 29.00 13.80
CA ASP A 342 10.15 29.02 12.49
C ASP A 342 11.66 29.02 12.68
N ARG A 343 12.37 28.10 12.02
CA ARG A 343 13.82 28.03 12.14
C ARG A 343 14.52 29.18 11.44
N GLY A 344 13.81 29.94 10.59
CA GLY A 344 14.46 30.80 9.62
C GLY A 344 15.27 29.95 8.64
N GLN A 345 15.34 30.38 7.40
CA GLN A 345 16.12 29.65 6.38
C GLN A 345 17.61 29.67 6.67
#